data_AF-A0A4Q7ZLD6-F1
#
_entry.id   AF-A0A4Q7ZLD6-F1
#
_cell.length_a   1.000
_cell.length_b   1.000
_cell.length_c   1.000
_cell.angle_alpha   90.00
_cell.angle_beta   90.00
_cell.angle_gamma   90.00
#
_symmetry.space_group_name_H-M   'P 1'
#
loop_
_entity.id
_entity.type
_entity.pdbx_description
1 polymer ?
#
loop_
_entity_poly.entity_id
_entity_poly.type
_entity_poly.pdbx_seq_one_letter_code
_entity_poly.pdbx_strand_id
1 'polypeptide(L)'
;MPVSEALRRLSEDPGFWTGATSPPPHPDAATGPLPQENRAPAELRVSLPVTAGYGLVLEIDLVAGERTLGLRAPASSEPIQLGWTGTGRPYPAALRWWELDLCARVIALEDPTLPHPGLVVALLSPFAPATPDDDPAEIAAVRAAAYRALRRDAPPTPPAGPETAGPETAGPEQDPLPIFADDRWWPRPQPQHPPRVLDEATVSALAAPADVHLEVRGGRRFPRAELADLVRRAAERLSGHARDDCYAAARPLARNIAGTGDLRPVPRLLAALTEAGCDHPTVLDALSEPLVDLEACWMVETLAGAEPGSLLRRHLWARPG
;
A
#
# COMPACT_ATOMS: atom_id res chain seq x y z
N MET A 1 -1.23 10.65 9.93
CA MET A 1 -1.41 9.94 11.22
C MET A 1 -0.74 8.61 11.01
N PRO A 2 0.33 8.28 11.76
CA PRO A 2 1.09 7.08 11.47
C PRO A 2 0.18 5.85 11.54
N VAL A 3 0.43 4.89 10.64
CA VAL A 3 -0.19 3.57 10.65
C VAL A 3 -0.09 2.98 12.06
N SER A 4 -1.21 2.51 12.61
CA SER A 4 -1.20 1.92 13.95
C SER A 4 -0.31 0.67 13.97
N GLU A 5 0.39 0.45 15.07
CA GLU A 5 1.25 -0.74 15.24
C GLU A 5 0.48 -2.04 15.02
N ALA A 6 -0.78 -2.08 15.44
CA ALA A 6 -1.68 -3.22 15.22
C ALA A 6 -1.91 -3.48 13.71
N LEU A 7 -2.20 -2.44 12.93
CA LEU A 7 -2.38 -2.59 11.48
C LEU A 7 -1.08 -2.98 10.79
N ARG A 8 0.06 -2.43 11.23
CA ARG A 8 1.38 -2.80 10.70
C ARG A 8 1.65 -4.29 10.89
N ARG A 9 1.48 -4.81 12.11
CA ARG A 9 1.68 -6.24 12.40
C ARG A 9 0.72 -7.14 11.62
N LEU A 10 -0.55 -6.74 11.49
CA LEU A 10 -1.53 -7.50 10.70
C LEU A 10 -1.21 -7.48 9.21
N SER A 11 -0.69 -6.36 8.69
CA SER A 11 -0.28 -6.28 7.28
C SER A 11 0.90 -7.19 6.94
N GLU A 12 1.69 -7.59 7.95
CA GLU A 12 2.80 -8.54 7.86
C GLU A 12 2.35 -10.01 7.97
N ASP A 13 1.08 -10.28 8.27
CA ASP A 13 0.51 -11.62 8.36
C ASP A 13 -0.16 -12.04 7.04
N PRO A 14 0.36 -13.06 6.31
CA PRO A 14 -0.31 -13.58 5.11
C PRO A 14 -1.76 -14.04 5.36
N GLY A 15 -2.06 -14.54 6.57
CA GLY A 15 -3.40 -14.98 6.98
C GLY A 15 -4.42 -13.85 6.95
N PHE A 16 -4.01 -12.62 7.30
CA PHE A 16 -4.86 -11.43 7.29
C PHE A 16 -5.38 -11.09 5.88
N TRP A 17 -4.53 -11.27 4.87
CA TRP A 17 -4.88 -10.96 3.48
C TRP A 17 -5.69 -12.06 2.81
N THR A 18 -5.39 -13.32 3.13
CA THR A 18 -6.04 -14.50 2.53
C THR A 18 -7.34 -14.89 3.23
N GLY A 19 -7.65 -14.28 4.38
CA GLY A 19 -8.76 -14.71 5.24
C GLY A 19 -8.49 -16.04 5.94
N ALA A 20 -7.26 -16.54 5.87
CA ALA A 20 -6.82 -17.76 6.54
C ALA A 20 -6.35 -17.51 7.98
N THR A 21 -6.67 -16.35 8.57
CA THR A 21 -6.42 -16.11 10.00
C THR A 21 -7.11 -17.22 10.77
N SER A 22 -6.32 -18.16 11.28
CA SER A 22 -6.82 -19.10 12.26
C SER A 22 -7.36 -18.27 13.42
N PRO A 23 -8.60 -18.49 13.87
CA PRO A 23 -9.05 -17.87 15.10
C PRO A 23 -7.98 -18.16 16.16
N PRO A 24 -7.59 -17.18 17.00
CA PRO A 24 -6.68 -17.46 18.09
C PRO A 24 -7.25 -18.68 18.83
N PRO A 25 -6.42 -19.71 19.13
CA PRO A 25 -6.92 -20.94 19.74
C PRO A 25 -7.80 -20.57 20.93
N HIS A 26 -9.02 -21.13 20.95
CA HIS A 26 -10.01 -20.86 21.98
C HIS A 26 -9.31 -21.00 23.35
N PRO A 27 -9.46 -20.04 24.29
CA PRO A 27 -8.79 -20.08 25.59
C PRO A 27 -9.16 -21.29 26.46
N ASP A 28 -10.09 -22.14 26.01
CA ASP A 28 -10.47 -23.39 26.68
C ASP A 28 -9.59 -24.58 26.30
N ALA A 29 -8.66 -24.43 25.34
CA ALA A 29 -7.71 -25.47 24.97
C ALA A 29 -6.40 -25.33 25.79
N ALA A 30 -6.50 -25.65 27.08
CA ALA A 30 -5.39 -25.88 28.02
C ALA A 30 -4.51 -24.67 28.39
N THR A 31 -4.56 -24.33 29.69
CA THR A 31 -3.57 -23.55 30.49
C THR A 31 -3.89 -22.08 30.75
N GLY A 32 -4.80 -21.84 31.71
CA GLY A 32 -4.83 -20.64 32.56
C GLY A 32 -5.25 -19.32 31.89
N PRO A 33 -5.82 -18.36 32.66
CA PRO A 33 -6.11 -17.03 32.13
C PRO A 33 -4.80 -16.34 31.76
N LEU A 34 -4.55 -16.15 30.45
CA LEU A 34 -3.54 -15.24 29.97
C LEU A 34 -3.85 -13.82 30.49
N PRO A 35 -2.85 -12.98 30.79
CA PRO A 35 -3.05 -11.58 31.11
C PRO A 35 -3.88 -10.90 30.00
N GLN A 36 -4.92 -10.15 30.37
CA GLN A 36 -5.82 -9.43 29.44
C GLN A 36 -5.07 -8.53 28.44
N GLU A 37 -3.85 -8.11 28.79
CA GLU A 37 -3.00 -7.21 28.01
C GLU A 37 -2.48 -7.82 26.69
N ASN A 38 -2.60 -9.14 26.48
CA ASN A 38 -2.12 -9.83 25.27
C ASN A 38 -3.22 -10.30 24.31
N ARG A 39 -4.49 -9.91 24.54
CA ARG A 39 -5.57 -10.28 23.61
C ARG A 39 -5.55 -9.34 22.40
N ALA A 40 -5.38 -9.89 21.21
CA ALA A 40 -5.57 -9.13 19.98
C ALA A 40 -6.98 -8.50 20.00
N PRO A 41 -7.13 -7.24 19.57
CA PRO A 41 -8.43 -6.58 19.56
C PRO A 41 -9.39 -7.37 18.66
N ALA A 42 -10.65 -7.55 19.07
CA ALA A 42 -11.64 -8.20 18.22
C ALA A 42 -11.97 -7.36 16.97
N GLU A 43 -11.81 -6.04 17.09
CA GLU A 43 -12.10 -5.07 16.04
C GLU A 43 -10.91 -4.12 15.82
N LEU A 44 -10.58 -3.87 14.56
CA LEU A 44 -9.59 -2.88 14.16
C LEU A 44 -10.27 -1.77 13.38
N ARG A 45 -10.10 -0.52 13.82
CA ARG A 45 -10.55 0.67 13.08
C ARG A 45 -9.38 1.40 12.47
N VAL A 46 -9.40 1.53 11.14
CA VAL A 46 -8.40 2.24 10.34
C VAL A 46 -9.03 3.54 9.83
N SER A 47 -8.47 4.67 10.21
CA SER A 47 -8.91 5.98 9.73
C SER A 47 -7.91 6.53 8.72
N LEU A 48 -8.41 6.83 7.52
CA LEU A 48 -7.62 7.33 6.38
C LEU A 48 -8.10 8.73 6.02
N PRO A 49 -7.51 9.80 6.60
CA PRO A 49 -7.81 11.17 6.21
C PRO A 49 -7.46 11.38 4.73
N VAL A 50 -8.38 11.96 3.94
CA VAL A 50 -8.13 12.21 2.51
C VAL A 50 -7.87 13.69 2.29
N THR A 51 -8.87 14.55 2.48
CA THR A 51 -8.70 16.00 2.27
C THR A 51 -9.84 16.79 2.92
N ALA A 52 -9.59 18.06 3.27
CA ALA A 52 -10.61 19.01 3.74
C ALA A 52 -11.52 18.49 4.88
N GLY A 53 -10.97 17.67 5.78
CA GLY A 53 -11.72 17.05 6.88
C GLY A 53 -12.46 15.75 6.53
N TYR A 54 -12.54 15.39 5.25
CA TYR A 54 -13.04 14.08 4.82
C TYR A 54 -12.04 12.97 5.14
N GLY A 55 -12.56 11.78 5.38
CA GLY A 55 -11.75 10.56 5.46
C GLY A 55 -12.55 9.30 5.19
N LEU A 56 -11.85 8.25 4.79
CA LEU A 56 -12.38 6.89 4.72
C LEU A 56 -12.10 6.19 6.06
N VAL A 57 -13.07 5.45 6.56
CA VAL A 57 -12.96 4.69 7.81
C VAL A 57 -13.25 3.23 7.49
N LEU A 58 -12.26 2.38 7.73
CA LEU A 58 -12.40 0.93 7.57
C LEU A 58 -12.46 0.30 8.96
N GLU A 59 -13.56 -0.38 9.25
CA GLU A 59 -13.73 -1.18 10.46
C GLU A 59 -13.60 -2.65 10.06
N ILE A 60 -12.74 -3.41 10.74
CA ILE A 60 -12.42 -4.80 10.46
C ILE A 60 -12.73 -5.61 11.72
N ASP A 61 -13.70 -6.50 11.63
CA ASP A 61 -13.92 -7.55 12.62
C ASP A 61 -12.91 -8.67 12.33
N LEU A 62 -11.91 -8.83 13.21
CA LEU A 62 -10.85 -9.83 13.05
C LEU A 62 -11.33 -11.25 13.38
N VAL A 63 -12.48 -11.39 14.06
CA VAL A 63 -13.07 -12.68 14.42
C VAL A 63 -13.96 -13.19 13.30
N ALA A 64 -14.86 -12.36 12.79
CA ALA A 64 -15.78 -12.72 11.71
C ALA A 64 -15.15 -12.56 10.31
N GLY A 65 -14.07 -11.79 10.20
CA GLY A 65 -13.48 -11.39 8.92
C GLY A 65 -14.33 -10.38 8.14
N GLU A 66 -15.32 -9.76 8.80
CA GLU A 66 -16.17 -8.74 8.19
C GLU A 66 -15.43 -7.40 8.13
N ARG A 67 -15.66 -6.65 7.05
CA ARG A 67 -15.07 -5.32 6.85
C ARG A 67 -16.16 -4.34 6.45
N THR A 68 -16.23 -3.22 7.15
CA THR A 68 -17.17 -2.13 6.85
C THR A 68 -16.40 -0.89 6.45
N LEU A 69 -16.73 -0.33 5.29
CA LEU A 69 -16.20 0.93 4.81
C LEU A 69 -17.22 2.04 5.06
N GLY A 70 -16.78 3.11 5.68
CA GLY A 70 -17.55 4.33 5.89
C GLY A 70 -16.84 5.59 5.39
N LEU A 71 -17.64 6.61 5.11
CA LEU A 71 -17.23 7.96 4.74
C LEU A 71 -17.45 8.89 5.92
N ARG A 72 -16.37 9.48 6.44
CA ARG A 72 -16.44 10.56 7.42
C ARG A 72 -16.45 11.89 6.69
N ALA A 73 -17.55 12.62 6.80
CA ALA A 73 -17.68 13.98 6.30
C ALA A 73 -17.04 15.01 7.25
N PRO A 74 -16.72 16.23 6.79
CA PRO A 74 -16.22 17.31 7.65
C PRO A 74 -17.19 17.58 8.79
N ALA A 75 -16.65 17.80 9.99
CA ALA A 75 -17.40 18.01 11.23
C ALA A 75 -18.29 16.84 11.70
N SER A 76 -18.33 15.70 11.00
CA SER A 76 -18.98 14.48 11.50
C SER A 76 -17.98 13.61 12.28
N SER A 77 -18.37 13.19 13.48
CA SER A 77 -17.64 12.17 14.24
C SER A 77 -17.97 10.76 13.78
N GLU A 78 -19.18 10.55 13.26
CA GLU A 78 -19.67 9.24 12.84
C GLU A 78 -19.50 9.06 11.32
N PRO A 79 -18.85 7.95 10.88
CA PRO A 79 -18.74 7.64 9.47
C PRO A 79 -20.08 7.11 8.92
N ILE A 80 -20.47 7.61 7.76
CA ILE A 80 -21.64 7.11 7.02
C ILE A 80 -21.22 5.88 6.24
N GLN A 81 -21.89 4.74 6.44
CA GLN A 81 -21.53 3.49 5.78
C GLN A 81 -21.63 3.60 4.25
N LEU A 82 -20.54 3.28 3.55
CA LEU A 82 -20.46 3.17 2.09
C LEU A 82 -20.72 1.73 1.63
N GLY A 83 -20.19 0.75 2.35
CA GLY A 83 -20.30 -0.66 1.99
C GLY A 83 -19.77 -1.58 3.08
N TRP A 84 -19.97 -2.87 2.89
CA TRP A 84 -19.48 -3.90 3.80
C TRP A 84 -19.17 -5.17 2.99
N THR A 85 -18.19 -5.95 3.43
CA THR A 85 -17.76 -7.22 2.83
C THR A 85 -17.45 -8.23 3.95
N GLY A 86 -17.44 -9.53 3.65
CA GLY A 86 -17.19 -10.58 4.62
C GLY A 86 -17.04 -11.95 3.96
N THR A 87 -16.72 -12.97 4.76
CA THR A 87 -16.51 -14.34 4.28
C THR A 87 -17.75 -14.88 3.56
N GLY A 88 -17.57 -15.35 2.32
CA GLY A 88 -18.66 -15.91 1.50
C GLY A 88 -19.72 -14.89 1.05
N ARG A 89 -19.43 -13.58 1.18
CA ARG A 89 -20.36 -12.50 0.82
C ARG A 89 -19.78 -11.66 -0.31
N PRO A 90 -20.63 -11.06 -1.16
CA PRO A 90 -20.18 -10.34 -2.34
C PRO A 90 -19.36 -9.10 -2.01
N TYR A 91 -18.46 -8.72 -2.92
CA TYR A 91 -17.77 -7.43 -2.84
C TYR A 91 -18.76 -6.29 -3.14
N PRO A 92 -18.90 -5.29 -2.25
CA PRO A 92 -19.77 -4.15 -2.52
C PRO A 92 -19.10 -3.24 -3.54
N ALA A 93 -19.79 -2.90 -4.62
CA ALA A 93 -19.36 -1.82 -5.52
C ALA A 93 -19.61 -0.45 -4.88
N ALA A 94 -18.93 -0.16 -3.77
CA ALA A 94 -19.13 1.06 -2.98
C ALA A 94 -18.39 2.26 -3.59
N LEU A 95 -17.17 2.04 -4.06
CA LEU A 95 -16.33 2.99 -4.77
C LEU A 95 -16.19 2.56 -6.23
N ARG A 96 -16.03 3.53 -7.14
CA ARG A 96 -15.45 3.26 -8.46
C ARG A 96 -13.94 3.11 -8.31
N TRP A 97 -13.31 2.36 -9.22
CA TRP A 97 -11.86 2.14 -9.15
C TRP A 97 -11.06 3.44 -9.11
N TRP A 98 -11.36 4.38 -10.02
CA TRP A 98 -10.69 5.67 -10.07
C TRP A 98 -10.94 6.55 -8.82
N GLU A 99 -12.07 6.37 -8.11
CA GLU A 99 -12.34 7.11 -6.86
C GLU A 99 -11.42 6.62 -5.74
N LEU A 100 -11.19 5.30 -5.66
CA LEU A 100 -10.22 4.70 -4.75
C LEU A 100 -8.80 5.15 -5.09
N ASP A 101 -8.41 5.06 -6.37
CA ASP A 101 -7.08 5.42 -6.84
C ASP A 101 -6.75 6.89 -6.50
N LEU A 102 -7.68 7.79 -6.80
CA LEU A 102 -7.57 9.21 -6.47
C LEU A 102 -7.40 9.44 -4.96
N CYS A 103 -8.24 8.81 -4.12
CA CYS A 103 -8.14 8.96 -2.68
C CYS A 103 -6.80 8.42 -2.15
N ALA A 104 -6.32 7.29 -2.66
CA ALA A 104 -5.06 6.69 -2.25
C ALA A 104 -3.85 7.57 -2.61
N ARG A 105 -3.84 8.19 -3.79
CA ARG A 105 -2.80 9.16 -4.19
C ARG A 105 -2.78 10.37 -3.26
N VAL A 106 -3.94 10.93 -2.93
CA VAL A 106 -4.01 12.06 -2.00
C VAL A 106 -3.53 11.65 -0.61
N ILE A 107 -3.94 10.48 -0.11
CA ILE A 107 -3.45 9.96 1.19
C ILE A 107 -1.93 9.83 1.18
N ALA A 108 -1.32 9.28 0.13
CA ALA A 108 0.13 9.11 0.04
C ALA A 108 0.89 10.45 0.04
N LEU A 109 0.32 11.50 -0.56
CA LEU A 109 0.90 12.85 -0.52
C LEU A 109 0.83 13.45 0.89
N GLU A 110 -0.26 13.23 1.63
CA GLU A 110 -0.42 13.78 2.98
C GLU A 110 0.30 12.94 4.06
N ASP A 111 0.51 11.66 3.81
CA ASP A 111 1.15 10.73 4.74
C ASP A 111 2.16 9.83 4.00
N PRO A 112 3.46 10.18 4.03
CA PRO A 112 4.53 9.41 3.38
C PRO A 112 4.67 7.98 3.90
N THR A 113 4.09 7.65 5.06
CA THR A 113 4.10 6.29 5.60
C THR A 113 3.10 5.36 4.90
N LEU A 114 2.28 5.90 3.99
CA LEU A 114 1.25 5.21 3.22
C LEU A 114 1.49 5.40 1.71
N PRO A 115 2.54 4.78 1.14
CA PRO A 115 2.85 4.92 -0.29
C PRO A 115 1.72 4.37 -1.16
N HIS A 116 1.67 4.87 -2.40
CA HIS A 116 0.71 4.47 -3.42
C HIS A 116 1.43 3.93 -4.66
N PRO A 117 1.02 2.79 -5.25
CA PRO A 117 0.08 1.84 -4.68
C PRO A 117 0.67 1.12 -3.47
N GLY A 118 -0.15 0.79 -2.48
CA GLY A 118 0.33 0.20 -1.22
C GLY A 118 -0.81 -0.19 -0.28
N LEU A 119 -0.58 -0.07 1.02
CA LEU A 119 -1.50 -0.54 2.07
C LEU A 119 -2.94 -0.04 1.89
N VAL A 120 -3.12 1.24 1.53
CA VAL A 120 -4.45 1.83 1.31
C VAL A 120 -5.20 1.10 0.20
N VAL A 121 -4.54 0.88 -0.95
CA VAL A 121 -5.13 0.19 -2.10
C VAL A 121 -5.43 -1.26 -1.74
N ALA A 122 -4.51 -1.96 -1.06
CA ALA A 122 -4.70 -3.34 -0.63
C ALA A 122 -5.93 -3.49 0.28
N LEU A 123 -6.06 -2.63 1.30
CA LEU A 123 -7.18 -2.64 2.24
C LEU A 123 -8.53 -2.30 1.60
N LEU A 124 -8.55 -1.34 0.68
CA LEU A 124 -9.79 -0.80 0.11
C LEU A 124 -10.22 -1.44 -1.22
N SER A 125 -9.34 -2.21 -1.88
CA SER A 125 -9.66 -2.87 -3.16
C SER A 125 -10.93 -3.73 -3.14
N PRO A 126 -11.33 -4.40 -2.04
CA PRO A 126 -12.63 -5.09 -1.94
C PRO A 126 -13.86 -4.20 -2.18
N PHE A 127 -13.75 -2.89 -1.96
CA PHE A 127 -14.84 -1.93 -2.08
C PHE A 127 -14.88 -1.22 -3.43
N ALA A 128 -13.90 -1.49 -4.30
CA ALA A 128 -13.79 -0.96 -5.66
C ALA A 128 -13.54 -2.11 -6.66
N PRO A 129 -14.51 -3.01 -6.84
CA PRO A 129 -14.43 -4.02 -7.89
C PRO A 129 -14.47 -3.37 -9.28
N ALA A 130 -13.92 -4.07 -10.27
CA ALA A 130 -13.90 -3.58 -11.65
C ALA A 130 -15.33 -3.47 -12.21
N THR A 131 -15.62 -2.36 -12.89
CA THR A 131 -16.87 -2.14 -13.61
C THR A 131 -16.66 -2.39 -15.11
N PRO A 132 -17.74 -2.48 -15.94
CA PRO A 132 -17.61 -2.66 -17.38
C PRO A 132 -16.83 -1.55 -18.11
N ASP A 133 -16.71 -0.37 -17.49
CA ASP A 133 -15.98 0.78 -18.04
C ASP A 133 -14.49 0.77 -17.66
N ASP A 134 -14.06 -0.13 -16.76
CA ASP A 134 -12.69 -0.21 -16.28
C ASP A 134 -11.86 -1.22 -17.08
N ASP A 135 -10.55 -0.99 -17.15
CA ASP A 135 -9.60 -1.99 -17.66
C ASP A 135 -9.21 -2.98 -16.53
N PRO A 136 -9.62 -4.25 -16.61
CA PRO A 136 -9.30 -5.23 -15.56
C PRO A 136 -7.80 -5.52 -15.44
N ALA A 137 -7.02 -5.37 -16.51
CA ALA A 137 -5.57 -5.56 -16.47
C ALA A 137 -4.88 -4.41 -15.73
N GLU A 138 -5.36 -3.18 -15.91
CA GLU A 138 -4.89 -2.00 -15.16
C GLU A 138 -5.16 -2.20 -13.65
N ILE A 139 -6.39 -2.57 -13.29
CA ILE A 139 -6.79 -2.81 -11.90
C ILE A 139 -5.94 -3.92 -11.28
N ALA A 140 -5.78 -5.05 -11.98
CA ALA A 140 -4.98 -6.16 -11.50
C ALA A 140 -3.50 -5.76 -11.30
N ALA A 141 -2.93 -4.97 -12.21
CA ALA A 141 -1.56 -4.48 -12.09
C ALA A 141 -1.37 -3.60 -10.85
N VAL A 142 -2.29 -2.67 -10.59
CA VAL A 142 -2.25 -1.78 -9.41
C VAL A 142 -2.46 -2.56 -8.12
N ARG A 143 -3.40 -3.52 -8.09
CA ARG A 143 -3.60 -4.40 -6.93
C ARG A 143 -2.36 -5.24 -6.65
N ALA A 144 -1.78 -5.86 -7.67
CA ALA A 144 -0.55 -6.64 -7.52
C ALA A 144 0.59 -5.77 -7.01
N ALA A 145 0.76 -4.56 -7.55
CA ALA A 145 1.74 -3.60 -7.07
C ALA A 145 1.50 -3.19 -5.61
N ALA A 146 0.25 -2.96 -5.21
CA ALA A 146 -0.11 -2.66 -3.83
C ALA A 146 0.29 -3.77 -2.86
N TYR A 147 0.01 -5.03 -3.20
CA TYR A 147 0.42 -6.17 -2.37
C TYR A 147 1.93 -6.41 -2.39
N ARG A 148 2.62 -6.13 -3.52
CA ARG A 148 4.08 -6.19 -3.58
C ARG A 148 4.74 -5.11 -2.74
N ALA A 149 4.18 -3.90 -2.69
CA ALA A 149 4.68 -2.81 -1.85
C ALA A 149 4.57 -3.10 -0.34
N LEU A 150 3.72 -4.06 0.07
CA LEU A 150 3.70 -4.58 1.45
C LEU A 150 4.90 -5.48 1.77
N ARG A 151 5.59 -5.99 0.75
CA ARG A 151 6.85 -6.72 0.93
C ARG A 151 7.94 -5.69 1.20
N ARG A 152 8.29 -5.50 2.47
CA ARG A 152 9.60 -4.91 2.74
C ARG A 152 10.68 -5.91 2.32
N ASP A 153 11.59 -5.46 1.47
CA ASP A 153 12.87 -6.14 1.39
C ASP A 153 13.54 -6.00 2.75
N ALA A 154 13.84 -7.13 3.38
CA ALA A 154 14.79 -7.07 4.47
C ALA A 154 16.11 -6.57 3.89
N PRO A 155 16.84 -5.68 4.60
CA PRO A 155 18.16 -5.26 4.17
C PRO A 155 18.96 -6.52 3.83
N PRO A 156 19.65 -6.57 2.67
CA PRO A 156 20.39 -7.73 2.27
C PRO A 156 21.33 -8.10 3.43
N THR A 157 21.16 -9.30 3.97
CA THR A 157 22.12 -9.84 4.93
C THR A 157 23.46 -9.74 4.24
N PRO A 158 24.46 -9.00 4.80
CA PRO A 158 25.76 -8.90 4.18
C PRO A 158 26.22 -10.34 3.87
N PRO A 159 26.72 -10.61 2.66
CA PRO A 159 27.12 -11.96 2.31
C PRO A 159 28.09 -12.43 3.39
N ALA A 160 27.72 -13.51 4.08
CA ALA A 160 28.66 -14.29 4.86
C ALA A 160 29.58 -14.99 3.84
N GLY A 161 30.48 -14.20 3.26
CA GLY A 161 31.42 -14.59 2.22
C GLY A 161 32.85 -14.41 2.75
N PRO A 162 33.74 -15.40 2.58
CA PRO A 162 35.09 -15.38 3.16
C PRO A 162 36.10 -14.45 2.46
N GLU A 163 35.67 -13.44 1.70
CA GLU A 163 36.57 -12.78 0.72
C GLU A 163 36.67 -11.25 0.83
N THR A 164 36.17 -10.62 1.90
CA THR A 164 36.50 -9.21 2.23
C THR A 164 37.49 -9.11 3.38
N ALA A 165 38.56 -9.89 3.33
CA ALA A 165 39.79 -9.58 4.04
C ALA A 165 40.66 -8.66 3.17
N GLY A 166 40.39 -7.35 3.21
CA GLY A 166 41.46 -6.38 3.00
C GLY A 166 42.52 -6.56 4.09
N PRO A 167 43.83 -6.40 3.81
CA PRO A 167 44.90 -6.95 4.64
C PRO A 167 45.14 -6.26 6.01
N GLU A 168 44.21 -5.47 6.55
CA GLU A 168 44.49 -4.65 7.75
C GLU A 168 43.43 -4.69 8.87
N THR A 169 42.44 -5.59 8.84
CA THR A 169 41.50 -5.74 9.99
C THR A 169 41.13 -7.18 10.35
N ALA A 170 42.03 -8.14 10.13
CA ALA A 170 41.91 -9.48 10.72
C ALA A 170 42.60 -9.49 12.09
N GLY A 171 41.83 -9.23 13.16
CA GLY A 171 42.23 -9.70 14.49
C GLY A 171 42.35 -11.23 14.47
N PRO A 172 43.14 -11.85 15.36
CA PRO A 172 43.32 -13.30 15.36
C PRO A 172 41.95 -13.97 15.52
N GLU A 173 41.57 -14.77 14.52
CA GLU A 173 40.41 -15.64 14.56
C GLU A 173 40.72 -16.71 15.63
N GLN A 174 40.31 -16.43 16.87
CA GLN A 174 40.39 -17.43 17.94
C GLN A 174 39.36 -18.51 17.65
N ASP A 175 39.82 -19.76 17.61
CA ASP A 175 38.92 -20.90 17.72
C ASP A 175 38.00 -20.68 18.94
N PRO A 176 36.67 -20.79 18.78
CA PRO A 176 35.76 -20.57 19.87
C PRO A 176 36.12 -21.51 21.02
N LEU A 177 36.20 -20.96 22.23
CA LEU A 177 36.48 -21.76 23.43
C LEU A 177 35.51 -22.95 23.49
N PRO A 178 35.91 -24.12 24.01
CA PRO A 178 35.08 -25.33 23.99
C PRO A 178 33.68 -25.18 24.59
N ILE A 179 33.48 -24.18 25.47
CA ILE A 179 32.16 -23.83 26.03
C ILE A 179 31.20 -23.23 24.99
N PHE A 180 31.72 -22.57 23.95
CA PHE A 180 30.97 -21.99 22.83
C PHE A 180 30.98 -22.88 21.58
N ALA A 181 31.49 -24.11 21.66
CA ALA A 181 31.45 -25.05 20.52
C ALA A 181 30.03 -25.61 20.26
N ASP A 182 29.09 -25.38 21.18
CA ASP A 182 27.73 -25.88 21.12
C ASP A 182 26.81 -24.85 20.45
N ASP A 183 26.06 -25.29 19.43
CA ASP A 183 25.14 -24.50 18.62
C ASP A 183 24.11 -23.70 19.42
N ARG A 184 23.84 -24.08 20.68
CA ARG A 184 22.94 -23.31 21.57
C ARG A 184 23.49 -21.94 21.98
N TRP A 185 24.80 -21.72 21.84
CA TRP A 185 25.45 -20.43 22.14
C TRP A 185 25.51 -19.50 20.93
N TRP A 186 25.25 -20.02 19.73
CA TRP A 186 25.20 -19.23 18.51
C TRP A 186 23.75 -18.93 18.14
N PRO A 187 23.44 -17.71 17.67
CA PRO A 187 22.15 -17.46 17.05
C PRO A 187 21.98 -18.47 15.92
N ARG A 188 20.88 -19.24 15.93
CA ARG A 188 20.56 -20.13 14.80
C ARG A 188 20.66 -19.29 13.52
N PRO A 189 21.31 -19.80 12.45
CA PRO A 189 21.35 -19.07 11.19
C PRO A 189 19.92 -18.73 10.79
N GLN A 190 19.60 -17.44 10.82
CA GLN A 190 18.31 -16.96 10.34
C GLN A 190 18.20 -17.40 8.89
N PRO A 191 17.05 -17.95 8.46
CA PRO A 191 16.84 -18.27 7.05
C PRO A 191 17.24 -17.05 6.20
N GLN A 192 18.06 -17.30 5.18
CA GLN A 192 18.76 -16.27 4.39
C GLN A 192 17.82 -15.28 3.67
N HIS A 193 16.53 -15.58 3.67
CA HIS A 193 15.48 -14.65 3.31
C HIS A 193 14.43 -14.69 4.42
N PRO A 194 14.13 -13.57 5.10
CA PRO A 194 12.93 -13.53 5.90
C PRO A 194 11.74 -13.88 5.01
N PRO A 195 10.78 -14.66 5.51
CA PRO A 195 9.63 -15.08 4.71
C PRO A 195 8.96 -13.83 4.15
N ARG A 196 8.88 -13.75 2.81
CA ARG A 196 8.06 -12.72 2.15
C ARG A 196 6.64 -12.86 2.68
N VAL A 197 6.06 -11.75 3.14
CA VAL A 197 4.70 -11.73 3.72
C VAL A 197 3.69 -12.38 2.79
N LEU A 198 3.81 -12.15 1.48
CA LEU A 198 2.98 -12.80 0.45
C LEU A 198 3.88 -13.35 -0.64
N ASP A 199 3.70 -14.62 -1.02
CA ASP A 199 4.34 -15.18 -2.22
C ASP A 199 3.67 -14.67 -3.51
N GLU A 200 4.26 -14.95 -4.67
CA GLU A 200 3.77 -14.40 -5.94
C GLU A 200 2.48 -15.04 -6.42
N ALA A 201 2.22 -16.30 -6.05
CA ALA A 201 0.96 -16.95 -6.33
C ALA A 201 -0.19 -16.28 -5.56
N THR A 202 0.05 -15.95 -4.29
CA THR A 202 -0.89 -15.26 -3.40
C THR A 202 -1.16 -13.84 -3.89
N VAL A 203 -0.11 -13.10 -4.29
CA VAL A 203 -0.29 -11.76 -4.90
C VAL A 203 -1.14 -11.85 -6.17
N SER A 204 -0.87 -12.82 -7.05
CA SER A 204 -1.65 -13.03 -8.27
C SER A 204 -3.12 -13.33 -7.96
N ALA A 205 -3.39 -14.20 -6.97
CA ALA A 205 -4.74 -14.54 -6.54
C ALA A 205 -5.49 -13.34 -5.95
N LEU A 206 -4.84 -12.55 -5.09
CA LEU A 206 -5.43 -11.35 -4.48
C LEU A 206 -5.61 -10.19 -5.48
N ALA A 207 -4.77 -10.13 -6.52
CA ALA A 207 -4.86 -9.12 -7.57
C ALA A 207 -5.90 -9.45 -8.63
N ALA A 208 -6.37 -10.70 -8.70
CA ALA A 208 -7.37 -11.12 -9.67
C ALA A 208 -8.63 -10.22 -9.60
N PRO A 209 -9.29 -9.96 -10.74
CA PRO A 209 -10.56 -9.27 -10.75
C PRO A 209 -11.56 -9.96 -9.82
N ALA A 210 -12.25 -9.15 -9.03
CA ALA A 210 -13.31 -9.64 -8.17
C ALA A 210 -14.65 -9.42 -8.88
N ASP A 211 -15.48 -10.45 -8.92
CA ASP A 211 -16.81 -10.34 -9.51
C ASP A 211 -17.69 -9.40 -8.69
N VAL A 212 -18.27 -8.41 -9.36
CA VAL A 212 -19.27 -7.51 -8.76
C VAL A 212 -20.55 -8.30 -8.57
N HIS A 213 -20.96 -8.46 -7.33
CA HIS A 213 -22.18 -9.20 -7.02
C HIS A 213 -23.21 -8.35 -6.25
N LEU A 214 -22.84 -7.17 -5.74
CA LEU A 214 -23.76 -6.27 -5.04
C LEU A 214 -23.45 -4.78 -5.28
N GLU A 215 -24.35 -4.08 -5.96
CA GLU A 215 -24.25 -2.63 -6.18
C GLU A 215 -24.95 -1.85 -5.06
N VAL A 216 -24.18 -1.42 -4.05
CA VAL A 216 -24.70 -0.58 -2.94
C VAL A 216 -25.03 0.84 -3.38
N ARG A 217 -24.41 1.33 -4.45
CA ARG A 217 -24.57 2.70 -4.98
C ARG A 217 -25.96 3.01 -5.49
N GLY A 218 -26.76 2.00 -5.83
CA GLY A 218 -28.18 2.17 -6.17
C GLY A 218 -29.07 2.52 -4.97
N GLY A 219 -28.62 2.25 -3.74
CA GLY A 219 -29.39 2.45 -2.52
C GLY A 219 -29.78 3.91 -2.26
N ARG A 220 -30.98 4.13 -1.71
CA ARG A 220 -31.43 5.49 -1.32
C ARG A 220 -30.63 6.10 -0.17
N ARG A 221 -30.02 5.25 0.68
CA ARG A 221 -29.19 5.67 1.82
C ARG A 221 -27.72 5.88 1.46
N PHE A 222 -27.33 5.62 0.21
CA PHE A 222 -25.94 5.79 -0.21
C PHE A 222 -25.59 7.30 -0.26
N PRO A 223 -24.50 7.76 0.40
CA PRO A 223 -24.16 9.18 0.54
C PRO A 223 -23.49 9.74 -0.73
N ARG A 224 -24.29 9.86 -1.81
CA ARG A 224 -23.79 10.28 -3.13
C ARG A 224 -23.20 11.69 -3.12
N ALA A 225 -23.83 12.61 -2.41
CA ALA A 225 -23.43 14.01 -2.39
C ALA A 225 -22.08 14.18 -1.66
N GLU A 226 -21.93 13.52 -0.51
CA GLU A 226 -20.73 13.56 0.29
C GLU A 226 -19.55 12.87 -0.41
N LEU A 227 -19.80 11.73 -1.07
CA LEU A 227 -18.75 11.06 -1.85
C LEU A 227 -18.34 11.90 -3.06
N ALA A 228 -19.29 12.50 -3.78
CA ALA A 228 -18.98 13.39 -4.90
C ALA A 228 -18.18 14.62 -4.46
N ASP A 229 -18.49 15.20 -3.30
CA ASP A 229 -17.73 16.33 -2.75
C ASP A 229 -16.31 15.94 -2.34
N LEU A 230 -16.14 14.79 -1.66
CA LEU A 230 -14.82 14.21 -1.36
C LEU A 230 -13.99 14.07 -2.64
N VAL A 231 -14.55 13.42 -3.66
CA VAL A 231 -13.86 13.14 -4.92
C VAL A 231 -13.44 14.43 -5.64
N ARG A 232 -14.35 15.41 -5.72
CA ARG A 232 -14.05 16.73 -6.29
C ARG A 232 -12.88 17.40 -5.55
N ARG A 233 -12.92 17.42 -4.23
CA ARG A 233 -11.85 18.04 -3.40
C ARG A 233 -10.53 17.29 -3.51
N ALA A 234 -10.56 15.96 -3.59
CA ALA A 234 -9.37 15.14 -3.78
C ALA A 234 -8.71 15.44 -5.14
N ALA A 235 -9.50 15.57 -6.21
CA ALA A 235 -9.03 15.96 -7.53
C ALA A 235 -8.43 17.39 -7.53
N GLU A 236 -9.09 18.34 -6.86
CA GLU A 236 -8.58 19.70 -6.66
C GLU A 236 -7.25 19.70 -5.89
N ARG A 237 -7.15 18.90 -4.83
CA ARG A 237 -5.92 18.79 -4.01
C ARG A 237 -4.76 18.23 -4.84
N LEU A 238 -4.98 17.11 -5.54
CA LEU A 238 -3.95 16.49 -6.38
C LEU A 238 -3.50 17.42 -7.51
N SER A 239 -4.46 18.05 -8.19
CA SER A 239 -4.18 19.02 -9.27
C SER A 239 -3.50 20.30 -8.75
N GLY A 240 -3.81 20.71 -7.53
CA GLY A 240 -3.16 21.85 -6.86
C GLY A 240 -1.70 21.55 -6.55
N HIS A 241 -1.40 20.34 -6.05
CA HIS A 241 -0.04 19.90 -5.76
C HIS A 241 0.86 19.94 -7.00
N ALA A 242 0.37 19.45 -8.15
CA ALA A 242 1.09 19.50 -9.43
C ALA A 242 1.47 20.91 -9.92
N ARG A 243 0.80 21.95 -9.40
CA ARG A 243 1.00 23.35 -9.79
C ARG A 243 1.97 24.10 -8.88
N ASP A 244 2.48 23.47 -7.82
CA ASP A 244 3.45 24.09 -6.93
C ASP A 244 4.67 24.61 -7.72
N ASP A 245 5.17 25.78 -7.33
CA ASP A 245 6.20 26.51 -8.06
C ASP A 245 7.53 25.75 -8.05
N CYS A 246 7.79 24.98 -6.99
CA CYS A 246 8.96 24.10 -6.91
C CYS A 246 9.00 23.07 -8.06
N TYR A 247 7.83 22.61 -8.55
CA TYR A 247 7.74 21.66 -9.66
C TYR A 247 7.77 22.31 -11.05
N ALA A 248 7.81 23.64 -11.16
CA ALA A 248 7.71 24.34 -12.44
C ALA A 248 8.80 23.92 -13.45
N ALA A 249 10.05 23.77 -12.99
CA ALA A 249 11.18 23.38 -13.82
C ALA A 249 11.11 21.90 -14.27
N ALA A 250 10.55 21.03 -13.43
CA ALA A 250 10.45 19.59 -13.68
C ALA A 250 9.26 19.20 -14.57
N ARG A 251 8.19 20.02 -14.60
CA ARG A 251 6.94 19.78 -15.34
C ARG A 251 7.11 19.41 -16.83
N PRO A 252 7.94 20.09 -17.64
CA PRO A 252 8.13 19.71 -19.05
C PRO A 252 8.70 18.29 -19.21
N LEU A 253 9.63 17.89 -18.35
CA LEU A 253 10.22 16.56 -18.38
C LEU A 253 9.20 15.50 -17.93
N ALA A 254 8.44 15.76 -16.86
CA ALA A 254 7.36 14.87 -16.44
C ALA A 254 6.32 14.65 -17.55
N ARG A 255 5.92 15.71 -18.27
CA ARG A 255 5.01 15.60 -19.43
C ARG A 255 5.60 14.79 -20.58
N ASN A 256 6.90 14.90 -20.82
CA ASN A 256 7.58 14.09 -21.84
C ASN A 256 7.53 12.60 -21.48
N ILE A 257 7.87 12.26 -20.22
CA ILE A 257 7.81 10.87 -19.70
C ILE A 257 6.36 10.34 -19.79
N ALA A 258 5.38 11.11 -19.31
CA ALA A 258 3.96 10.75 -19.40
C ALA A 258 3.48 10.53 -20.85
N GLY A 259 3.98 11.34 -21.79
CA GLY A 259 3.64 11.24 -23.20
C GLY A 259 4.25 10.01 -23.90
N THR A 260 5.48 9.63 -23.55
CA THR A 260 6.18 8.51 -24.18
C THR A 260 5.91 7.16 -23.54
N GLY A 261 5.58 7.13 -22.24
CA GLY A 261 5.54 5.89 -21.47
C GLY A 261 6.90 5.40 -20.98
N ASP A 262 7.99 6.13 -21.28
CA ASP A 262 9.36 5.68 -21.00
C ASP A 262 9.86 6.20 -19.65
N LEU A 263 10.03 5.31 -18.68
CA LEU A 263 10.51 5.66 -17.33
C LEU A 263 12.03 5.86 -17.23
N ARG A 264 12.83 5.56 -18.26
CA ARG A 264 14.30 5.77 -18.23
C ARG A 264 14.74 7.20 -17.83
N PRO A 265 14.01 8.27 -18.17
CA PRO A 265 14.36 9.63 -17.75
C PRO A 265 14.00 9.99 -16.30
N VAL A 266 13.38 9.11 -15.50
CA VAL A 266 13.00 9.36 -14.10
C VAL A 266 14.18 9.86 -13.23
N PRO A 267 15.41 9.32 -13.31
CA PRO A 267 16.53 9.86 -12.54
C PRO A 267 16.87 11.31 -12.89
N ARG A 268 16.65 11.75 -14.14
CA ARG A 268 16.83 13.15 -14.55
C ARG A 268 15.71 14.03 -14.00
N LEU A 269 14.50 13.50 -13.88
CA LEU A 269 13.37 14.19 -13.24
C LEU A 269 13.66 14.41 -11.76
N LEU A 270 14.13 13.38 -11.06
CA LEU A 270 14.56 13.48 -9.66
C LEU A 270 15.66 14.54 -9.48
N ALA A 271 16.71 14.52 -10.31
CA ALA A 271 17.77 15.52 -10.24
C ALA A 271 17.24 16.96 -10.41
N ALA A 272 16.34 17.18 -11.37
CA ALA A 272 15.71 18.49 -11.59
C ALA A 272 14.86 18.96 -10.40
N LEU A 273 14.17 18.04 -9.71
CA LEU A 273 13.40 18.34 -8.50
C LEU A 273 14.33 18.71 -7.34
N THR A 274 15.42 17.95 -7.14
CA THR A 274 16.41 18.21 -6.10
C THR A 274 17.12 19.56 -6.33
N GLU A 275 17.49 19.87 -7.57
CA GLU A 275 18.09 21.17 -7.94
C GLU A 275 17.13 22.35 -7.73
N ALA A 276 15.82 22.14 -7.92
CA ALA A 276 14.79 23.13 -7.64
C ALA A 276 14.48 23.29 -6.14
N GLY A 277 15.11 22.51 -5.27
CA GLY A 277 14.87 22.53 -3.82
C GLY A 277 13.55 21.90 -3.40
N CYS A 278 12.95 21.04 -4.24
CA CYS A 278 11.78 20.25 -3.86
C CYS A 278 12.17 19.21 -2.80
N ASP A 279 11.49 19.21 -1.66
CA ASP A 279 11.79 18.34 -0.51
C ASP A 279 10.61 17.46 -0.08
N HIS A 280 9.55 17.36 -0.91
CA HIS A 280 8.38 16.56 -0.56
C HIS A 280 8.74 15.07 -0.51
N PRO A 281 8.68 14.41 0.66
CA PRO A 281 9.24 13.06 0.86
C PRO A 281 8.60 12.02 -0.07
N THR A 282 7.27 11.98 -0.17
CA THR A 282 6.56 11.07 -1.08
C THR A 282 6.98 11.23 -2.54
N VAL A 283 7.32 12.45 -2.97
CA VAL A 283 7.74 12.71 -4.36
C VAL A 283 9.15 12.19 -4.60
N LEU A 284 10.06 12.45 -3.67
CA LEU A 284 11.45 12.01 -3.78
C LEU A 284 11.54 10.49 -3.69
N ASP A 285 10.90 9.88 -2.69
CA ASP A 285 10.93 8.42 -2.45
C ASP A 285 10.40 7.65 -3.67
N ALA A 286 9.26 8.08 -4.22
CA ALA A 286 8.65 7.43 -5.38
C ALA A 286 9.48 7.53 -6.68
N LEU A 287 10.45 8.45 -6.75
CA LEU A 287 11.31 8.66 -7.92
C LEU A 287 12.74 8.14 -7.72
N SER A 288 13.22 8.04 -6.48
CA SER A 288 14.58 7.59 -6.17
C SER A 288 14.70 6.09 -6.03
N GLU A 289 13.81 5.49 -5.23
CA GLU A 289 13.86 4.07 -4.87
C GLU A 289 12.44 3.49 -4.88
N PRO A 290 11.75 3.51 -6.04
CA PRO A 290 10.39 3.01 -6.12
C PRO A 290 10.35 1.52 -5.74
N LEU A 291 9.46 1.14 -4.83
CA LEU A 291 9.23 -0.26 -4.47
C LEU A 291 8.68 -1.07 -5.66
N VAL A 292 7.96 -0.38 -6.53
CA VAL A 292 7.37 -0.89 -7.77
C VAL A 292 7.37 0.23 -8.82
N ASP A 293 7.59 -0.10 -10.10
CA ASP A 293 7.55 0.88 -11.21
C ASP A 293 6.31 1.80 -11.17
N LEU A 294 5.19 1.29 -10.65
CA LEU A 294 3.94 2.01 -10.54
C LEU A 294 4.02 3.25 -9.63
N GLU A 295 4.90 3.25 -8.62
CA GLU A 295 5.15 4.42 -7.77
C GLU A 295 5.68 5.60 -8.59
N ALA A 296 6.68 5.33 -9.45
CA ALA A 296 7.20 6.32 -10.36
C ALA A 296 6.13 6.77 -11.38
N CYS A 297 5.32 5.84 -11.90
CA CYS A 297 4.27 6.17 -12.88
C CYS A 297 3.26 7.20 -12.34
N TRP A 298 2.62 6.95 -11.19
CA TRP A 298 1.60 7.87 -10.69
C TRP A 298 2.20 9.22 -10.28
N MET A 299 3.45 9.22 -9.80
CA MET A 299 4.16 10.44 -9.43
C MET A 299 4.42 11.30 -10.66
N VAL A 300 4.91 10.69 -11.75
CA VAL A 300 5.09 11.38 -13.03
C VAL A 300 3.76 11.90 -13.58
N GLU A 301 2.67 11.13 -13.52
CA GLU A 301 1.34 11.59 -13.93
C GLU A 301 0.92 12.84 -13.14
N THR A 302 1.12 12.80 -11.83
CA THR A 302 0.79 13.90 -10.92
C THR A 302 1.58 15.15 -11.29
N LEU A 303 2.91 15.05 -11.38
CA LEU A 303 3.79 16.17 -11.75
C LEU A 303 3.51 16.70 -13.16
N ALA A 304 3.13 15.83 -14.10
CA ALA A 304 2.77 16.23 -15.46
C ALA A 304 1.41 16.97 -15.54
N GLY A 305 0.55 16.78 -14.53
CA GLY A 305 -0.88 17.13 -14.60
C GLY A 305 -1.64 16.24 -15.58
N ALA A 306 -1.21 15.00 -15.74
CA ALA A 306 -1.85 14.02 -16.62
C ALA A 306 -3.06 13.36 -15.92
N GLU A 307 -3.90 12.72 -16.72
CA GLU A 307 -5.00 11.90 -16.19
C GLU A 307 -4.42 10.71 -15.39
N PRO A 308 -4.91 10.42 -14.18
CA PRO A 308 -4.55 9.23 -13.42
C PRO A 308 -4.67 7.94 -14.25
N GLY A 309 -3.63 7.12 -14.23
CA GLY A 309 -3.55 5.83 -14.92
C GLY A 309 -3.12 5.92 -16.39
N SER A 310 -3.03 7.12 -16.98
CA SER A 310 -2.66 7.29 -18.39
C SER A 310 -1.23 6.84 -18.73
N LEU A 311 -0.26 7.03 -17.82
CA LEU A 311 1.11 6.54 -17.95
C LEU A 311 1.19 5.04 -17.64
N LEU A 312 0.45 4.59 -16.62
CA LEU A 312 0.36 3.15 -16.29
C LEU A 312 -0.07 2.33 -17.52
N ARG A 313 -1.17 2.75 -18.16
CA ARG A 313 -1.69 2.15 -19.38
C ARG A 313 -0.62 2.04 -20.47
N ARG A 314 0.09 3.14 -20.74
CA ARG A 314 1.19 3.16 -21.73
C ARG A 314 2.33 2.24 -21.34
N HIS A 315 2.74 2.23 -20.07
CA HIS A 315 3.83 1.38 -19.55
C HIS A 315 3.50 -0.10 -19.65
N LEU A 316 2.27 -0.49 -19.31
CA LEU A 316 1.82 -1.88 -19.41
C LEU A 316 1.82 -2.39 -20.86
N TRP A 317 1.42 -1.55 -21.82
CA TRP A 317 1.37 -1.95 -23.23
C TRP A 317 2.68 -1.75 -24.00
N ALA A 318 3.61 -0.95 -23.49
CA ALA A 318 4.92 -0.74 -24.10
C ALA A 318 5.92 -1.87 -23.79
N ARG A 319 5.67 -2.68 -22.76
CA ARG A 319 6.53 -3.83 -22.43
C ARG A 319 6.20 -5.00 -23.36
N PRO A 320 7.13 -5.46 -24.22
CA PRO A 320 6.97 -6.75 -24.87
C PRO A 320 6.93 -7.83 -23.77
N GLY A 321 5.90 -8.67 -23.82
CA GLY A 321 5.71 -9.81 -22.89
C GLY A 321 6.75 -10.90 -23.06
#